data_AF-A0AA95JJU7-F1
#
_entry.id   AF-A0AA95JJU7-F1
#
_cell.length_a   1.000
_cell.length_b   1.000
_cell.length_c   1.000
_cell.angle_alpha   90.00
_cell.angle_beta   90.00
_cell.angle_gamma   90.00
#
_symmetry.space_group_name_H-M   'P 1'
#
loop_
_entity.id
_entity.type
_entity.pdbx_description
1 polymer ?
#
loop_
_entity_poly.entity_id
_entity_poly.type
_entity_poly.pdbx_seq_one_letter_code
_entity_poly.pdbx_strand_id
1 'polypeptide(L)'
;MKSLISFIFLLLASFSFGQELQLPPISLARNEAKIALIDQLIITSNYEQSVKNYVSEYLWLNSEKLKLTDSQKEQIKEKFDYKTFAEYCIYSSFSRVDNDKISKLIDFYKSIDRGFDKEKSMFLTSYYYCNLLNDNILIYIKYIKKKNK
;
A
#
# COMPACT_ATOMS: atom_id res chain seq x y z
N MET A 1 -13.95 -47.14 -9.61
CA MET A 1 -13.35 -46.37 -8.50
C MET A 1 -12.25 -45.40 -8.95
N LYS A 2 -11.32 -45.78 -9.83
CA LYS A 2 -10.23 -44.86 -10.28
C LYS A 2 -10.71 -43.59 -11.01
N SER A 3 -11.74 -43.66 -11.86
CA SER A 3 -12.23 -42.46 -12.57
C SER A 3 -13.00 -41.48 -11.68
N LEU A 4 -13.63 -41.97 -10.61
CA LEU A 4 -14.38 -41.14 -9.66
C LEU A 4 -13.42 -40.32 -8.79
N ILE A 5 -12.28 -40.91 -8.42
CA ILE A 5 -11.21 -40.24 -7.68
C ILE A 5 -10.57 -39.13 -8.55
N SER A 6 -10.28 -39.40 -9.83
CA SER A 6 -9.78 -38.36 -10.75
C SER A 6 -10.75 -37.20 -10.95
N PHE A 7 -12.06 -37.47 -10.96
CA PHE A 7 -13.08 -36.43 -11.11
C PHE A 7 -13.15 -35.50 -9.89
N ILE A 8 -12.99 -36.07 -8.69
CA ILE A 8 -12.93 -35.29 -7.43
C ILE A 8 -11.67 -34.42 -7.37
N PHE A 9 -10.52 -34.92 -7.84
CA PHE A 9 -9.28 -34.13 -7.91
C PHE A 9 -9.39 -32.95 -8.89
N LEU A 10 -10.08 -33.13 -10.03
CA LEU A 10 -10.35 -32.05 -10.98
C LEU A 10 -11.27 -30.98 -10.40
N LEU A 11 -12.30 -31.38 -9.64
CA LEU A 11 -13.19 -30.43 -8.96
C LEU A 11 -12.49 -29.65 -7.85
N LEU A 12 -11.63 -30.29 -7.05
CA LEU A 12 -10.86 -29.61 -6.00
C LEU A 12 -9.84 -28.62 -6.58
N ALA A 13 -9.21 -28.94 -7.73
CA ALA A 13 -8.30 -28.03 -8.41
C ALA A 13 -8.97 -26.73 -8.86
N SER A 14 -10.25 -26.78 -9.28
CA SER A 14 -11.02 -25.58 -9.64
C SER A 14 -11.38 -24.67 -8.45
N PHE A 15 -11.35 -25.17 -7.22
CA PHE A 15 -11.56 -24.35 -6.01
C PHE A 15 -10.26 -23.80 -5.40
N SER A 16 -9.09 -24.19 -5.93
CA SER A 16 -7.78 -23.88 -5.31
C SER A 16 -7.24 -22.49 -5.62
N PHE A 17 -7.88 -21.71 -6.50
CA PHE A 17 -7.37 -20.40 -6.95
C PHE A 17 -8.30 -19.21 -6.63
N GLY A 18 -9.27 -19.41 -5.74
CA GLY A 18 -10.17 -18.37 -5.26
C GLY A 18 -9.71 -17.65 -3.99
N GLN A 19 -8.42 -17.72 -3.63
CA GLN A 19 -7.91 -16.83 -2.60
C GLN A 19 -7.87 -15.41 -3.19
N GLU A 20 -8.98 -14.69 -3.07
CA GLU A 20 -8.91 -13.23 -3.00
C GLU A 20 -7.77 -12.90 -2.04
N LEU A 21 -6.91 -11.98 -2.43
CA LEU A 21 -5.84 -11.48 -1.59
C LEU A 21 -6.49 -10.90 -0.33
N GLN A 22 -6.71 -11.73 0.69
CA GLN A 22 -7.30 -11.29 1.93
C GLN A 22 -6.24 -10.39 2.56
N LEU A 23 -6.55 -9.10 2.55
CA LEU A 23 -5.77 -8.11 3.26
C LEU A 23 -5.58 -8.63 4.69
N PRO A 24 -4.35 -8.59 5.23
CA PRO A 24 -4.06 -9.16 6.54
C PRO A 24 -5.08 -8.64 7.56
N PRO A 25 -5.64 -9.50 8.43
CA PRO A 25 -6.69 -9.11 9.35
C PRO A 25 -6.21 -7.92 10.19
N ILE A 26 -6.97 -6.84 10.18
CA ILE A 26 -6.75 -5.68 11.02
C ILE A 26 -7.12 -6.08 12.46
N SER A 27 -6.25 -6.81 13.15
CA SER A 27 -6.38 -7.01 14.60
C SER A 27 -5.61 -5.92 15.34
N LEU A 28 -6.00 -4.67 15.10
CA LEU A 28 -5.60 -3.57 15.97
C LEU A 28 -6.60 -3.54 17.12
N ALA A 29 -6.23 -4.11 18.27
CA ALA A 29 -6.75 -3.56 19.52
C ALA A 29 -6.39 -2.07 19.48
N ARG A 30 -7.40 -1.20 19.44
CA ARG A 30 -7.25 0.24 19.16
C ARG A 30 -6.51 0.90 20.32
N ASN A 31 -5.18 0.81 20.33
CA ASN A 31 -4.31 1.54 21.23
C ASN A 31 -4.18 2.96 20.70
N GLU A 32 -4.97 3.88 21.23
CA GLU A 32 -5.03 5.27 20.77
C GLU A 32 -3.68 5.99 20.91
N ALA A 33 -2.91 5.69 21.96
CA ALA A 33 -1.57 6.23 22.13
C ALA A 33 -0.61 5.74 21.03
N LYS A 34 -0.75 4.48 20.60
CA LYS A 34 0.01 3.93 19.48
C LYS A 34 -0.34 4.62 18.16
N ILE A 35 -1.64 4.82 17.92
CA ILE A 35 -2.15 5.49 16.71
C ILE A 35 -1.63 6.93 16.64
N ALA A 36 -1.76 7.69 17.73
CA ALA A 36 -1.27 9.07 17.80
C ALA A 36 0.24 9.16 17.54
N LEU A 37 1.03 8.18 18.01
CA LEU A 37 2.46 8.12 17.75
C LEU A 37 2.77 7.84 16.27
N ILE A 38 1.99 6.97 15.63
CA ILE A 38 2.11 6.70 14.18
C ILE A 38 1.67 7.93 13.37
N ASP A 39 0.62 8.62 13.77
CA ASP A 39 0.17 9.88 13.14
C ASP A 39 1.28 10.93 13.18
N GLN A 40 1.94 11.07 14.34
CA GLN A 40 3.08 11.99 14.48
C GLN A 40 4.22 11.60 13.53
N LEU A 41 4.52 10.31 13.38
CA LEU A 41 5.51 9.85 12.41
C LEU A 41 5.12 10.22 10.98
N ILE A 42 3.87 9.96 10.57
CA ILE A 42 3.36 10.28 9.23
C ILE A 42 3.52 11.78 8.92
N ILE A 43 3.13 12.65 9.86
CA ILE A 43 3.21 14.11 9.70
C ILE A 43 4.67 14.57 9.66
N THR A 44 5.48 14.14 10.63
CA THR A 44 6.87 14.58 10.76
C THR A 44 7.72 14.19 9.56
N SER A 45 7.39 13.06 8.92
CA SER A 45 8.10 12.57 7.75
C SER A 45 7.52 13.04 6.41
N ASN A 46 6.42 13.81 6.39
CA ASN A 46 5.68 14.14 5.17
C ASN A 46 5.24 12.91 4.35
N TYR A 47 4.99 11.79 5.02
CA TYR A 47 4.84 10.48 4.39
C TYR A 47 3.68 10.43 3.38
N GLU A 48 2.55 11.05 3.71
CA GLU A 48 1.38 11.08 2.82
C GLU A 48 1.72 11.69 1.46
N GLN A 49 2.44 12.82 1.47
CA GLN A 49 2.83 13.49 0.23
C GLN A 49 3.83 12.64 -0.55
N SER A 50 4.79 12.01 0.13
CA SER A 50 5.75 11.11 -0.52
C SER A 50 5.07 9.91 -1.18
N VAL A 51 4.07 9.31 -0.54
CA VAL A 51 3.28 8.21 -1.14
C VAL A 51 2.52 8.70 -2.37
N LYS A 52 1.85 9.87 -2.29
CA LYS A 52 1.14 10.45 -3.45
C LYS A 52 2.08 10.75 -4.61
N ASN A 53 3.27 11.29 -4.32
CA ASN A 53 4.30 11.55 -5.32
C ASN A 53 4.78 10.24 -5.95
N TYR A 54 5.06 9.21 -5.16
CA TYR A 54 5.44 7.90 -5.68
C TYR A 54 4.36 7.29 -6.58
N VAL A 55 3.09 7.33 -6.16
CA VAL A 55 1.98 6.82 -6.98
C VAL A 55 1.95 7.54 -8.33
N SER A 56 2.10 8.86 -8.33
CA SER A 56 2.20 9.66 -9.55
C SER A 56 3.38 9.19 -10.42
N GLU A 57 4.60 9.16 -9.88
CA GLU A 57 5.80 8.73 -10.60
C GLU A 57 5.68 7.32 -11.16
N TYR A 58 5.17 6.36 -10.37
CA TYR A 58 4.97 4.99 -10.79
C TYR A 58 4.03 4.90 -12.00
N LEU A 59 2.94 5.66 -12.01
CA LEU A 59 1.98 5.70 -13.12
C LEU A 59 2.60 6.27 -14.39
N TRP A 60 3.42 7.31 -14.27
CA TRP A 60 4.10 7.91 -15.42
C TRP A 60 5.18 6.98 -15.98
N LEU A 61 6.03 6.42 -15.13
CA LEU A 61 7.11 5.51 -15.49
C LEU A 61 6.62 4.19 -16.09
N ASN A 62 5.46 3.69 -15.65
CA ASN A 62 4.89 2.42 -16.13
C ASN A 62 3.73 2.62 -17.10
N SER A 63 3.48 3.84 -17.59
CA SER A 63 2.32 4.18 -18.41
C SER A 63 2.18 3.31 -19.66
N GLU A 64 3.27 3.07 -20.38
CA GLU A 64 3.29 2.21 -21.58
C GLU A 64 2.96 0.75 -21.24
N LYS A 65 3.65 0.19 -20.24
CA LYS A 65 3.44 -1.19 -19.77
C LYS A 65 2.01 -1.40 -19.29
N LEU A 66 1.45 -0.41 -18.60
CA LEU A 66 0.11 -0.45 -18.04
C LEU A 66 -0.96 -0.05 -19.04
N LYS A 67 -0.58 0.44 -20.23
CA LYS A 67 -1.47 0.96 -21.27
C LYS A 67 -2.47 1.98 -20.68
N LEU A 68 -1.92 3.03 -20.04
CA LEU A 68 -2.70 4.08 -19.39
C LEU A 68 -2.67 5.36 -20.22
N THR A 69 -3.83 5.98 -20.41
CA THR A 69 -3.92 7.34 -20.97
C THR A 69 -3.64 8.39 -19.89
N ASP A 70 -3.33 9.63 -20.29
CA ASP A 70 -3.15 10.76 -19.35
C ASP A 70 -4.38 10.97 -18.47
N SER A 71 -5.58 10.92 -19.05
CA SER A 71 -6.83 10.99 -18.30
C SER A 71 -6.98 9.86 -17.27
N GLN A 72 -6.56 8.63 -17.59
CA GLN A 72 -6.59 7.53 -16.63
C GLN A 72 -5.59 7.74 -15.50
N LYS A 73 -4.40 8.28 -15.78
CA LYS A 73 -3.40 8.58 -14.74
C LYS A 73 -3.92 9.63 -13.75
N GLU A 74 -4.51 10.72 -14.24
CA GLU A 74 -5.10 11.74 -13.37
C GLU A 74 -6.27 11.19 -12.55
N GLN A 75 -7.15 10.37 -13.14
CA GLN A 75 -8.23 9.72 -12.39
C GLN A 75 -7.72 8.78 -11.29
N ILE A 76 -6.60 8.08 -11.51
CA ILE A 76 -6.00 7.21 -10.48
C ILE A 76 -5.42 8.06 -9.36
N LYS A 77 -4.71 9.14 -9.71
CA LYS A 77 -4.13 10.07 -8.75
C LYS A 77 -5.19 10.73 -7.87
N GLU A 78 -6.28 11.24 -8.47
CA GLU A 78 -7.39 11.88 -7.74
C GLU A 78 -8.11 10.94 -6.78
N LYS A 79 -8.26 9.68 -7.18
CA LYS A 79 -9.03 8.70 -6.42
C LYS A 79 -8.18 7.78 -5.57
N PHE A 80 -6.87 8.02 -5.51
CA PHE A 80 -5.98 7.27 -4.62
C PHE A 80 -6.36 7.57 -3.17
N ASP A 81 -6.95 6.58 -2.51
CA ASP A 81 -7.35 6.67 -1.12
C ASP A 81 -6.16 6.37 -0.20
N TYR A 82 -5.42 7.43 0.12
CA TYR A 82 -4.30 7.35 1.06
C TYR A 82 -4.72 6.83 2.43
N LYS A 83 -5.92 7.17 2.91
CA LYS A 83 -6.37 6.78 4.25
C LYS A 83 -6.50 5.26 4.33
N THR A 84 -7.19 4.66 3.37
CA THR A 84 -7.32 3.21 3.27
C THR A 84 -5.94 2.55 3.13
N PHE A 85 -5.06 3.10 2.28
CA PHE A 85 -3.69 2.59 2.15
C PHE A 85 -2.93 2.63 3.48
N ALA A 86 -3.01 3.74 4.21
CA ALA A 86 -2.31 3.94 5.48
C ALA A 86 -2.80 2.94 6.53
N GLU A 87 -4.12 2.73 6.65
CA GLU A 87 -4.72 1.74 7.55
C GLU A 87 -4.14 0.34 7.32
N TYR A 88 -4.07 -0.11 6.06
CA TYR A 88 -3.59 -1.43 5.72
C TYR A 88 -2.08 -1.59 5.74
N CYS A 89 -1.32 -0.55 5.41
CA CYS A 89 0.12 -0.68 5.21
C CYS A 89 0.91 -0.09 6.37
N ILE A 90 0.52 1.08 6.88
CA ILE A 90 1.31 1.86 7.83
C ILE A 90 0.92 1.52 9.25
N TYR A 91 -0.36 1.68 9.59
CA TYR A 91 -0.81 1.38 10.94
C TYR A 91 -0.63 -0.10 11.27
N SER A 92 -0.91 -1.01 10.33
CA SER A 92 -0.66 -2.44 10.51
C SER A 92 0.82 -2.76 10.77
N SER A 93 1.74 -2.14 10.03
CA SER A 93 3.17 -2.41 10.14
C SER A 93 3.77 -1.86 11.42
N PHE A 94 3.45 -0.61 11.73
CA PHE A 94 3.96 0.05 12.93
C PHE A 94 3.25 -0.40 14.20
N SER A 95 2.09 -1.05 14.11
CA SER A 95 1.40 -1.64 15.28
C SER A 95 2.27 -2.61 16.08
N ARG A 96 3.16 -3.34 15.38
CA ARG A 96 4.05 -4.36 15.96
C ARG A 96 5.43 -3.84 16.34
N VAL A 97 5.73 -2.58 16.00
CA VAL A 97 7.00 -1.93 16.34
C VAL A 97 6.91 -1.41 17.77
N ASP A 98 7.99 -1.38 18.53
CA ASP A 98 7.97 -0.79 19.88
C ASP A 98 7.80 0.74 19.83
N ASN A 99 7.17 1.33 20.84
CA ASN A 99 6.93 2.78 20.87
C ASN A 99 8.23 3.58 20.87
N ASP A 100 9.25 3.14 21.61
CA ASP A 100 10.55 3.82 21.68
C ASP A 100 11.24 3.90 20.31
N LYS A 101 11.08 2.88 19.47
CA LYS A 101 11.60 2.83 18.10
C LYS A 101 10.88 3.83 17.20
N ILE A 102 9.55 3.94 17.32
CA ILE A 102 8.79 4.95 16.57
C ILE A 102 9.18 6.36 17.01
N SER A 103 9.33 6.61 18.31
CA SER A 103 9.80 7.90 18.83
C SER A 103 11.19 8.26 18.30
N LYS A 104 12.14 7.33 18.30
CA LYS A 104 13.47 7.54 17.70
C LYS A 104 13.40 7.87 16.21
N LEU A 105 12.50 7.24 15.45
CA LEU A 105 12.28 7.59 14.05
C LEU A 105 11.72 9.01 13.90
N ILE A 106 10.76 9.40 14.73
CA ILE A 106 10.23 10.78 14.74
C ILE A 106 11.35 11.78 15.01
N ASP A 107 12.17 11.54 16.02
CA ASP A 107 13.28 12.42 16.37
C ASP A 107 14.33 12.50 15.25
N PHE A 108 14.60 11.38 14.58
CA PHE A 108 15.42 11.36 13.38
C PHE A 108 14.81 12.27 12.29
N TYR A 109 13.53 12.12 11.95
CA TYR A 109 12.88 12.96 10.93
C TYR A 109 12.87 14.45 11.31
N LYS A 110 12.65 14.80 12.57
CA LYS A 110 12.77 16.18 13.06
C LYS A 110 14.20 16.72 12.91
N SER A 111 15.21 15.88 13.18
CA SER A 111 16.62 16.28 13.08
C SER A 111 17.06 16.59 11.65
N ILE A 112 16.43 15.95 10.66
CA ILE A 112 16.74 16.11 9.24
C ILE A 112 15.83 17.10 8.49
N ASP A 113 14.80 17.66 9.13
CA ASP A 113 13.81 18.61 8.55
C ASP A 113 14.44 19.93 8.04
N ARG A 114 15.77 20.09 8.16
CA ARG A 114 16.57 21.17 7.55
C ARG A 114 17.46 20.74 6.37
N GLY A 115 17.58 19.44 6.08
CA GLY A 115 18.54 18.90 5.11
C GLY A 115 17.93 18.04 3.99
N PHE A 116 16.71 17.53 4.15
CA PHE A 116 16.01 16.81 3.08
C PHE A 116 15.05 17.73 2.33
N ASP A 117 15.07 17.61 1.00
CA ASP A 117 14.04 18.14 0.14
C ASP A 117 12.70 17.52 0.54
N LYS A 118 11.78 18.35 1.07
CA LYS A 118 10.47 17.90 1.60
C LYS A 118 9.63 17.19 0.55
N GLU A 119 9.93 17.40 -0.73
CA GLU A 119 9.28 16.71 -1.84
C GLU A 119 9.79 15.29 -2.05
N LYS A 120 10.96 14.95 -1.49
CA LYS A 120 11.68 13.67 -1.64
C LYS A 120 11.83 12.91 -0.31
N SER A 121 11.23 13.40 0.77
CA SER A 121 11.44 12.87 2.11
C SER A 121 10.54 11.68 2.45
N MET A 122 10.88 10.46 2.01
CA MET A 122 10.95 9.26 2.87
C MET A 122 11.35 8.04 2.03
N PHE A 123 12.15 7.17 2.63
CA PHE A 123 12.43 5.83 2.15
C PHE A 123 11.17 4.95 2.07
N LEU A 124 10.87 4.43 0.88
CA LEU A 124 10.17 3.16 0.72
C LEU A 124 11.14 2.02 1.08
N THR A 125 11.37 1.77 2.37
CA THR A 125 12.49 0.94 2.85
C THR A 125 12.28 -0.57 2.77
N SER A 126 11.20 -1.06 2.18
CA SER A 126 11.16 -2.48 1.84
C SER A 126 10.55 -2.72 0.46
N TYR A 127 11.25 -3.55 -0.31
CA TYR A 127 10.77 -4.14 -1.55
C TYR A 127 9.35 -4.72 -1.40
N TYR A 128 9.02 -5.24 -0.21
CA TYR A 128 7.69 -5.74 0.13
C TYR A 128 6.63 -4.61 0.18
N TYR A 129 6.95 -3.45 0.75
CA TYR A 129 6.05 -2.29 0.76
C TYR A 129 5.89 -1.65 -0.62
N CYS A 130 6.98 -1.59 -1.40
CA CYS A 130 6.89 -1.17 -2.81
C CYS A 130 5.98 -2.11 -3.61
N ASN A 131 6.10 -3.43 -3.43
CA ASN A 131 5.25 -4.40 -4.12
C ASN A 131 3.79 -4.31 -3.68
N LEU A 132 3.52 -4.17 -2.38
CA LEU A 132 2.15 -3.99 -1.90
C LEU A 132 1.53 -2.69 -2.42
N LEU A 133 2.30 -1.60 -2.48
CA LEU A 133 1.86 -0.34 -3.07
C LEU A 133 1.61 -0.51 -4.57
N ASN A 134 2.51 -1.18 -5.29
CA ASN A 134 2.35 -1.49 -6.71
C ASN A 134 1.11 -2.37 -6.95
N ASP A 135 0.87 -3.39 -6.13
CA ASP A 135 -0.29 -4.28 -6.23
C ASP A 135 -1.60 -3.54 -5.97
N ASN A 136 -1.63 -2.65 -4.98
CA ASN A 136 -2.79 -1.79 -4.73
C ASN A 136 -3.04 -0.83 -5.90
N ILE A 137 -1.99 -0.23 -6.46
CA ILE A 137 -2.10 0.59 -7.69
C ILE A 137 -2.64 -0.25 -8.85
N LEU A 138 -2.18 -1.50 -9.01
CA LEU A 138 -2.63 -2.41 -10.08
C LEU A 138 -4.09 -2.84 -9.91
N ILE A 139 -4.54 -3.14 -8.68
CA ILE A 139 -5.95 -3.42 -8.37
C ILE A 139 -6.79 -2.21 -8.73
N TYR A 140 -6.33 -1.02 -8.35
CA TYR A 140 -7.01 0.23 -8.63
C TYR A 140 -7.14 0.50 -10.15
N ILE A 141 -6.07 0.27 -10.91
CA ILE A 141 -6.07 0.33 -12.38
C ILE A 141 -7.09 -0.62 -12.98
N LYS A 142 -7.17 -1.86 -12.50
CA LYS A 142 -8.15 -2.86 -12.96
C LYS A 142 -9.58 -2.40 -12.72
N TYR A 143 -9.86 -1.80 -11.56
CA TYR A 143 -11.18 -1.25 -11.23
C TYR A 143 -11.58 -0.12 -12.19
N ILE A 144 -10.71 0.85 -12.45
CA ILE A 144 -11.00 1.94 -13.40
C ILE A 144 -11.24 1.41 -14.81
N LYS A 145 -10.42 0.48 -15.30
CA LYS A 145 -10.60 -0.12 -16.64
C LYS A 145 -11.93 -0.85 -16.78
N LYS A 146 -12.46 -1.44 -15.71
CA LYS A 146 -13.76 -2.12 -15.71
C LYS A 146 -14.95 -1.15 -15.74
N LYS A 147 -14.80 0.05 -15.18
CA LYS A 147 -15.88 1.06 -15.12
C LYS A 147 -16.06 1.84 -16.42
N ASN A 148 -15.02 1.93 -17.25
CA ASN A 148 -15.00 2.66 -18.52
C ASN A 148 -15.21 1.76 -19.76
N LYS A 149 -15.67 0.51 -19.54
CA LYS A 149 -16.03 -0.46 -20.58
C LYS A 149 -17.53 -0.69 -20.52
#